data_AF-A0A966XK43-F1
#
_entry.id   AF-A0A966XK43-F1
#
_cell.length_a   1.000
_cell.length_b   1.000
_cell.length_c   1.000
_cell.angle_alpha   90.00
_cell.angle_beta   90.00
_cell.angle_gamma   90.00
#
_symmetry.space_group_name_H-M   'P 1'
#
loop_
_entity.id
_entity.type
_entity.pdbx_description
1 polymer ?
#
loop_
_entity_poly.entity_id
_entity_poly.type
_entity_poly.pdbx_seq_one_letter_code
_entity_poly.pdbx_strand_id
1 'polypeptide(L)'
;MLNEIINTDNSNIKAYWYLGLSDLILGNSDQVLLNWSRLMELSPGEPLASFVQSQLDILNGQSFEIPVQIEIIDELMQILENFNEISAMYIFARESVNTPPFAATRIDEYEIGQIYTLSNLNLMIPNEDFQIPSSFTLTARISISGDPIASGGDLFGEIDIEGYISEGQLTPLILVIDQIFE
;
A
#
# COMPACT_ATOMS: atom_id res chain seq x y z
N MET A 1 -19.93 21.79 25.99
CA MET A 1 -18.58 21.99 26.55
C MET A 1 -17.49 22.01 25.47
N LEU A 2 -17.12 20.89 24.81
CA LEU A 2 -16.05 20.92 23.79
C LEU A 2 -16.42 21.74 22.53
N ASN A 3 -17.64 21.60 22.03
CA ASN A 3 -18.15 22.42 20.92
C ASN A 3 -18.18 23.92 21.25
N GLU A 4 -18.42 24.29 22.51
CA GLU A 4 -18.42 25.70 22.94
C GLU A 4 -17.00 26.27 22.96
N ILE A 5 -16.00 25.45 23.29
CA ILE A 5 -14.59 25.82 23.24
C ILE A 5 -14.18 26.12 21.80
N ILE A 6 -14.54 25.26 20.84
CA ILE A 6 -14.20 25.47 19.42
C ILE A 6 -14.92 26.68 18.81
N ASN A 7 -16.15 26.94 19.25
CA ASN A 7 -16.88 28.15 18.84
C ASN A 7 -16.23 29.44 19.34
N THR A 8 -15.44 29.37 20.42
CA THR A 8 -14.75 30.52 21.02
C THR A 8 -13.30 30.62 20.54
N ASP A 9 -12.63 29.48 20.35
CA ASP A 9 -11.26 29.33 19.88
C ASP A 9 -11.19 28.16 18.88
N ASN A 10 -11.29 28.50 17.60
CA ASN A 10 -11.30 27.53 16.51
C ASN A 10 -9.91 26.98 16.15
N SER A 11 -8.87 27.36 16.91
CA SER A 11 -7.48 26.91 16.76
C SER A 11 -7.04 25.96 17.89
N ASN A 12 -7.98 25.55 18.73
CA ASN A 12 -7.69 24.73 19.89
C ASN A 12 -7.46 23.26 19.53
N ILE A 13 -6.19 22.90 19.28
CA ILE A 13 -5.76 21.52 18.93
C ILE A 13 -6.31 20.48 19.91
N LYS A 14 -6.26 20.75 21.22
CA LYS A 14 -6.74 19.81 22.24
C LYS A 14 -8.24 19.57 22.14
N ALA A 15 -9.02 20.60 21.82
CA ALA A 15 -10.46 20.48 21.68
C ALA A 15 -10.84 19.57 20.50
N TYR A 16 -10.22 19.77 19.32
CA TYR A 16 -10.44 18.90 18.16
C TYR A 16 -9.97 17.47 18.42
N TRP A 17 -8.87 17.28 19.16
CA TRP A 17 -8.39 15.95 19.53
C TRP A 17 -9.44 15.18 20.34
N TYR A 18 -9.92 15.78 21.43
CA TYR A 18 -10.89 15.13 22.31
C TYR A 18 -12.27 14.96 21.66
N LEU A 19 -12.67 15.85 20.76
CA LEU A 19 -13.89 15.65 19.98
C LEU A 19 -13.78 14.43 19.06
N GLY A 20 -12.73 14.36 18.23
CA GLY A 20 -12.57 13.20 17.34
C GLY A 20 -12.39 11.88 18.11
N LEU A 21 -11.74 11.87 19.27
CA LEU A 21 -11.73 10.69 20.16
C LEU A 21 -13.13 10.30 20.64
N SER A 22 -13.95 11.28 21.04
CA SER A 22 -15.32 11.04 21.47
C SER A 22 -16.15 10.47 20.33
N ASP A 23 -16.03 11.05 19.13
CA ASP A 23 -16.74 10.59 17.95
C ASP A 23 -16.31 9.19 17.53
N LEU A 24 -15.02 8.86 17.68
CA LEU A 24 -14.48 7.53 17.41
C LEU A 24 -15.10 6.49 18.34
N ILE A 25 -15.15 6.77 19.65
CA ILE A 25 -15.77 5.88 20.64
C ILE A 25 -17.26 5.67 20.35
N LEU A 26 -17.92 6.69 19.81
CA LEU A 26 -19.35 6.65 19.45
C LEU A 26 -19.61 6.02 18.07
N GLY A 27 -18.57 5.70 17.30
CA GLY A 27 -18.69 5.15 15.95
C GLY A 27 -19.13 6.17 14.89
N ASN A 28 -18.98 7.47 15.15
CA ASN A 28 -19.39 8.54 14.25
C ASN A 28 -18.27 8.90 13.26
N SER A 29 -17.92 7.99 12.35
CA SER A 29 -16.77 8.14 11.44
C SER A 29 -16.73 9.48 10.68
N ASP A 30 -17.87 9.97 10.20
CA ASP A 30 -17.96 11.27 9.51
C ASP A 30 -17.52 12.45 10.39
N GLN A 31 -17.87 12.42 11.68
CA GLN A 31 -17.49 13.46 12.64
C GLN A 31 -16.02 13.33 13.06
N VAL A 32 -15.50 12.10 13.12
CA VAL A 32 -14.06 11.88 13.33
C VAL A 32 -13.26 12.49 12.19
N LEU A 33 -13.62 12.18 10.93
CA LEU A 33 -13.00 12.75 9.74
C LEU A 33 -13.03 14.28 9.80
N LEU A 34 -14.20 14.87 10.03
CA LEU A 34 -14.35 16.33 10.11
C LEU A 34 -13.44 16.97 11.18
N ASN A 35 -13.48 16.44 12.40
CA ASN A 35 -12.77 17.02 13.54
C ASN A 35 -11.25 16.82 13.43
N TRP A 36 -10.81 15.65 12.98
CA TRP A 36 -9.40 15.34 12.86
C TRP A 36 -8.76 15.89 11.60
N SER A 37 -9.47 16.04 10.48
CA SER A 37 -8.97 16.82 9.33
C SER A 37 -8.72 18.28 9.73
N ARG A 38 -9.65 18.89 10.49
CA ARG A 38 -9.46 20.24 11.01
C ARG A 38 -8.31 20.32 12.02
N LEU A 39 -8.12 19.29 12.83
CA LEU A 39 -6.95 19.20 13.71
C LEU A 39 -5.65 19.23 12.90
N MET A 40 -5.56 18.46 11.81
CA MET A 40 -4.35 18.41 10.97
C MET A 40 -4.02 19.74 10.29
N GLU A 41 -5.03 20.53 9.90
CA GLU A 41 -4.83 21.90 9.39
C GLU A 41 -4.14 22.82 10.41
N LEU A 42 -4.31 22.55 11.71
CA LEU A 42 -3.66 23.29 12.79
C LEU A 42 -2.22 22.84 13.06
N SER A 43 -1.70 21.90 12.27
CA SER A 43 -0.32 21.39 12.36
C SER A 43 0.02 20.91 13.77
N PRO A 44 -0.65 19.86 14.27
CA PRO A 44 -0.32 19.28 15.57
C PRO A 44 1.14 18.82 15.57
N GLY A 45 1.82 18.91 16.70
CA GLY A 45 3.16 18.34 16.83
C GLY A 45 3.14 16.80 16.86
N GLU A 46 4.29 16.18 16.64
CA GLU A 46 4.46 14.74 16.85
C GLU A 46 4.42 14.36 18.34
N PRO A 47 3.99 13.14 18.70
CA PRO A 47 3.56 12.04 17.83
C PRO A 47 2.08 12.09 17.41
N LEU A 48 1.36 13.15 17.78
CA LEU A 48 -0.08 13.25 17.57
C LEU A 48 -0.44 13.34 16.09
N ALA A 49 0.32 14.08 15.30
CA ALA A 49 0.09 14.24 13.86
C ALA A 49 0.12 12.88 13.14
N SER A 50 1.18 12.08 13.36
CA SER A 50 1.32 10.75 12.76
C SER A 50 0.18 9.82 13.15
N PHE A 51 -0.21 9.81 14.43
CA PHE A 51 -1.33 8.98 14.89
C PHE A 51 -2.64 9.39 14.23
N VAL A 52 -2.97 10.69 14.22
CA VAL A 52 -4.23 11.19 13.66
C VAL A 52 -4.28 10.96 12.15
N GLN A 53 -3.18 11.18 11.44
CA GLN A 53 -3.10 10.92 10.00
C GLN A 53 -3.42 9.45 9.69
N SER A 54 -2.79 8.50 10.41
CA SER A 54 -3.08 7.07 10.25
C SER A 54 -4.55 6.72 10.48
N GLN A 55 -5.23 7.37 11.41
CA GLN A 55 -6.66 7.13 11.64
C GLN A 55 -7.55 7.75 10.56
N LEU A 56 -7.21 8.96 10.08
CA LEU A 56 -7.93 9.59 8.96
C LEU A 56 -7.81 8.75 7.68
N ASP A 57 -6.63 8.20 7.43
CA ASP A 57 -6.33 7.30 6.33
C ASP A 57 -7.24 6.05 6.35
N ILE A 58 -7.36 5.41 7.52
CA ILE A 58 -8.28 4.28 7.73
C ILE A 58 -9.74 4.70 7.48
N LEU A 59 -10.17 5.83 8.04
CA LEU A 59 -11.57 6.28 8.01
C LEU A 59 -12.02 6.80 6.65
N ASN A 60 -11.10 7.36 5.87
CA ASN A 60 -11.35 7.75 4.48
C ASN A 60 -11.42 6.54 3.54
N GLY A 61 -11.27 5.32 4.08
CA GLY A 61 -11.33 4.08 3.32
C GLY A 61 -10.22 4.04 2.28
N GLN A 62 -9.01 4.44 2.68
CA GLN A 62 -7.94 4.69 1.73
C GLN A 62 -7.77 3.58 0.70
N SER A 63 -7.84 4.02 -0.55
CA SER A 63 -7.33 3.29 -1.69
C SER A 63 -5.83 3.18 -1.49
N PHE A 64 -5.32 1.96 -1.32
CA PHE A 64 -3.90 1.76 -1.53
C PHE A 64 -3.67 1.71 -3.04
N GLU A 65 -2.68 2.46 -3.49
CA GLU A 65 -2.16 2.42 -4.85
C GLU A 65 -0.65 2.46 -4.76
N ILE A 66 0.00 1.37 -5.16
CA ILE A 66 1.44 1.27 -5.19
C ILE A 66 1.84 1.25 -6.67
N PRO A 67 2.28 2.39 -7.24
CA PRO A 67 2.88 2.41 -8.57
C PRO A 67 4.26 1.74 -8.50
N VAL A 68 4.48 0.74 -9.33
CA VAL A 68 5.71 -0.07 -9.39
C VAL A 68 6.24 -0.04 -10.81
N GLN A 69 7.45 0.48 -10.99
CA GLN A 69 8.21 0.33 -12.23
C GLN A 69 9.04 -0.95 -12.14
N ILE A 70 8.82 -1.87 -13.08
CA ILE A 70 9.54 -3.14 -13.12
C ILE A 70 10.78 -3.00 -13.98
N GLU A 71 11.94 -3.24 -13.37
CA GLU A 71 13.22 -3.35 -14.05
C GLU A 71 13.76 -4.77 -13.90
N ILE A 72 14.74 -5.13 -14.72
CA ILE A 72 15.36 -6.44 -14.72
C ILE A 72 16.83 -6.27 -15.13
N ILE A 73 17.72 -7.00 -14.47
CA ILE A 73 19.15 -6.92 -14.77
C ILE A 73 19.47 -7.54 -16.15
N ASP A 74 20.52 -7.04 -16.79
CA ASP A 74 20.91 -7.42 -18.17
C ASP A 74 21.13 -8.94 -18.33
N GLU A 75 21.64 -9.61 -17.29
CA GLU A 75 21.85 -11.05 -17.30
C GLU A 75 20.53 -11.83 -17.40
N LEU A 76 19.49 -11.36 -16.72
CA LEU A 76 18.19 -12.01 -16.70
C LEU A 76 17.33 -11.63 -17.91
N MET A 77 17.56 -10.47 -18.53
CA MET A 77 16.94 -10.10 -19.81
C MET A 77 17.21 -11.15 -20.89
N GLN A 78 18.46 -11.62 -20.97
CA GLN A 78 18.83 -12.68 -21.93
C GLN A 78 18.13 -14.02 -21.63
N ILE A 79 17.83 -14.30 -20.37
CA ILE A 79 17.08 -15.50 -19.97
C ILE A 79 15.61 -15.33 -20.36
N LEU A 80 15.03 -14.16 -20.09
CA LEU A 80 13.65 -13.82 -20.43
C LEU A 80 13.36 -13.95 -21.93
N GLU A 81 14.32 -13.62 -22.80
CA GLU A 81 14.19 -13.81 -24.26
C GLU A 81 13.94 -15.28 -24.67
N ASN A 82 14.29 -16.25 -23.80
CA ASN A 82 14.05 -17.66 -24.03
C ASN A 82 12.73 -18.16 -23.42
N PHE A 83 11.97 -17.30 -22.74
CA PHE A 83 10.65 -17.65 -22.22
C PHE A 83 9.68 -17.80 -23.40
N ASN A 84 8.66 -18.63 -23.21
CA ASN A 84 7.63 -18.90 -24.20
C ASN A 84 6.41 -17.97 -24.00
N GLU A 85 5.44 -18.05 -24.92
CA GLU A 85 4.22 -17.21 -24.91
C GLU A 85 3.27 -17.48 -23.71
N ILE A 86 3.55 -18.47 -22.86
CA ILE A 86 2.74 -18.75 -21.66
C ILE A 86 3.27 -18.07 -20.41
N SER A 87 4.41 -17.38 -20.50
CA SER A 87 4.96 -16.64 -19.37
C SER A 87 4.02 -15.52 -18.93
N ALA A 88 3.96 -15.30 -17.62
CA ALA A 88 3.12 -14.26 -17.01
C ALA A 88 3.87 -13.58 -15.87
N MET A 89 3.68 -12.27 -15.72
CA MET A 89 4.22 -11.51 -14.60
C MET A 89 3.19 -11.45 -13.47
N TYR A 90 3.63 -11.77 -12.27
CA TYR A 90 2.88 -11.64 -11.04
C TYR A 90 3.50 -10.53 -10.21
N ILE A 91 2.68 -9.56 -9.78
CA ILE A 91 3.07 -8.55 -8.79
C ILE A 91 2.19 -8.78 -7.57
N PHE A 92 2.81 -8.95 -6.41
CA PHE A 92 2.07 -9.22 -5.17
C PHE A 92 2.76 -8.68 -3.93
N ALA A 93 1.97 -8.43 -2.90
CA ALA A 93 2.45 -7.95 -1.61
C ALA A 93 2.06 -8.90 -0.47
N ARG A 94 3.02 -9.19 0.42
CA ARG A 94 2.88 -10.13 1.55
C ARG A 94 3.44 -9.53 2.82
N GLU A 95 2.75 -9.76 3.93
CA GLU A 95 3.27 -9.45 5.27
C GLU A 95 4.40 -10.41 5.67
N SER A 96 4.34 -11.66 5.22
CA SER A 96 5.34 -12.69 5.51
C SER A 96 5.39 -13.74 4.39
N VAL A 97 6.53 -14.40 4.20
CA VAL A 97 6.72 -15.48 3.20
C VAL A 97 5.67 -16.59 3.35
N ASN A 98 5.26 -16.90 4.58
CA ASN A 98 4.31 -17.98 4.89
C ASN A 98 2.84 -17.55 4.87
N THR A 99 2.54 -16.28 4.62
CA THR A 99 1.15 -15.80 4.48
C THR A 99 0.79 -15.68 3.00
N PRO A 100 -0.48 -15.96 2.64
CA PRO A 100 -0.98 -15.60 1.32
C PRO A 100 -0.75 -14.10 1.05
N PRO A 101 -0.55 -13.68 -0.20
CA PRO A 101 -0.59 -12.27 -0.55
C PRO A 101 -1.86 -11.61 -0.05
N PHE A 102 -1.75 -10.41 0.50
CA PHE A 102 -2.93 -9.59 0.77
C PHE A 102 -3.43 -8.90 -0.50
N ALA A 103 -2.51 -8.62 -1.44
CA ALA A 103 -2.81 -8.10 -2.76
C ALA A 103 -1.95 -8.80 -3.82
N ALA A 104 -2.56 -9.17 -4.95
CA ALA A 104 -1.87 -9.81 -6.06
C ALA A 104 -2.55 -9.51 -7.39
N THR A 105 -1.74 -9.34 -8.44
CA THR A 105 -2.21 -9.23 -9.82
C THR A 105 -1.39 -10.12 -10.74
N ARG A 106 -2.03 -10.61 -11.80
CA ARG A 106 -1.41 -11.35 -12.90
C ARG A 106 -1.50 -10.49 -14.15
N ILE A 107 -0.38 -10.39 -14.86
CA ILE A 107 -0.21 -9.59 -16.07
C ILE A 107 0.32 -10.53 -17.16
N ASP A 108 -0.52 -10.81 -18.16
CA ASP A 108 -0.17 -11.70 -19.27
C ASP A 108 0.66 -10.98 -20.34
N GLU A 109 0.38 -9.69 -20.56
CA GLU A 109 1.11 -8.84 -21.50
C GLU A 109 1.80 -7.73 -20.70
N TYR A 110 3.11 -7.86 -20.52
CA TYR A 110 3.94 -6.92 -19.77
C TYR A 110 5.10 -6.38 -20.61
N GLU A 111 5.43 -5.11 -20.38
CA GLU A 111 6.62 -4.44 -20.87
C GLU A 111 7.55 -4.09 -19.70
N ILE A 112 8.85 -4.36 -19.89
CA ILE A 112 9.91 -3.97 -18.94
C ILE A 112 10.08 -2.45 -18.98
N GLY A 113 10.23 -1.83 -17.81
CA GLY A 113 10.32 -0.38 -17.64
C GLY A 113 8.95 0.32 -17.57
N GLN A 114 7.84 -0.41 -17.77
CA GLN A 114 6.50 0.13 -17.58
C GLN A 114 6.13 0.21 -16.09
N ILE A 115 5.27 1.16 -15.76
CA ILE A 115 4.67 1.32 -14.44
C ILE A 115 3.38 0.49 -14.37
N TYR A 116 3.28 -0.35 -13.35
CA TYR A 116 2.10 -1.12 -12.97
C TYR A 116 1.59 -0.62 -11.63
N THR A 117 0.30 -0.85 -11.34
CA THR A 117 -0.29 -0.43 -10.06
C THR A 117 -0.84 -1.64 -9.33
N LEU A 118 -0.36 -1.86 -8.10
CA LEU A 118 -1.00 -2.76 -7.15
C LEU A 118 -1.93 -1.93 -6.27
N SER A 119 -3.23 -2.22 -6.30
CA SER A 119 -4.27 -1.41 -5.64
C SER A 119 -5.32 -2.23 -4.91
N ASN A 120 -6.29 -1.57 -4.25
CA ASN A 120 -7.46 -2.20 -3.63
C ASN A 120 -8.18 -3.19 -4.57
N LEU A 121 -8.15 -2.98 -5.89
CA LEU A 121 -8.75 -3.90 -6.88
C LEU A 121 -8.05 -5.26 -6.94
N ASN A 122 -6.84 -5.35 -6.40
CA ASN A 122 -5.99 -6.54 -6.39
C ASN A 122 -6.03 -7.26 -5.04
N LEU A 123 -6.91 -6.86 -4.12
CA LEU A 123 -7.04 -7.51 -2.82
C LEU A 123 -7.47 -8.97 -2.93
N MET A 124 -6.75 -9.82 -2.20
CA MET A 124 -7.02 -11.25 -2.08
C MET A 124 -7.82 -11.58 -0.80
N ILE A 125 -8.04 -10.58 0.06
CA ILE A 125 -8.81 -10.69 1.29
C ILE A 125 -10.21 -10.11 1.05
N PRO A 126 -11.29 -10.87 1.26
CA PRO A 126 -12.65 -10.37 1.12
C PRO A 126 -13.03 -9.54 2.35
N ASN A 127 -12.68 -8.24 2.40
CA ASN A 127 -13.34 -7.33 3.35
C ASN A 127 -13.15 -5.84 3.06
N GLU A 128 -14.15 -5.05 3.50
CA GLU A 128 -14.16 -3.57 3.47
C GLU A 128 -13.27 -2.93 4.55
N ASP A 129 -12.74 -3.73 5.49
CA ASP A 129 -11.91 -3.29 6.62
C ASP A 129 -10.39 -3.57 6.44
N PHE A 130 -9.92 -3.83 5.21
CA PHE A 130 -8.50 -4.15 4.99
C PHE A 130 -7.61 -2.96 5.33
N GLN A 131 -6.66 -3.19 6.24
CA GLN A 131 -5.60 -2.23 6.56
C GLN A 131 -4.29 -2.73 5.97
N ILE A 132 -3.59 -1.86 5.24
CA ILE A 132 -2.24 -2.14 4.76
C ILE A 132 -1.34 -2.37 5.98
N PRO A 133 -0.60 -3.50 6.05
CA PRO A 133 0.39 -3.73 7.10
C PRO A 133 1.43 -2.60 7.15
N SER A 134 1.92 -2.27 8.33
CA SER A 134 3.00 -1.27 8.51
C SER A 134 4.34 -1.73 7.93
N SER A 135 4.47 -3.00 7.56
CA SER A 135 5.62 -3.57 6.87
C SER A 135 5.18 -4.74 6.00
N PHE A 136 5.69 -4.83 4.78
CA PHE A 136 5.42 -5.93 3.85
C PHE A 136 6.50 -6.03 2.78
N THR A 137 6.60 -7.19 2.14
CA THR A 137 7.46 -7.40 0.97
C THR A 137 6.60 -7.30 -0.29
N LEU A 138 7.05 -6.49 -1.24
CA LEU A 138 6.51 -6.44 -2.59
C LEU A 138 7.41 -7.28 -3.51
N THR A 139 6.81 -8.20 -4.23
CA THR A 139 7.52 -9.12 -5.13
C THR A 139 6.98 -8.96 -6.55
N ALA A 140 7.87 -8.91 -7.53
CA ALA A 140 7.54 -9.15 -8.92
C ALA A 140 8.18 -10.47 -9.36
N ARG A 141 7.40 -11.34 -9.99
CA ARG A 141 7.87 -12.63 -10.51
C ARG A 141 7.38 -12.85 -11.92
N ILE A 142 8.30 -13.15 -12.84
CA ILE A 142 7.96 -13.66 -14.17
C ILE A 142 8.00 -15.18 -14.11
N SER A 143 6.83 -15.79 -14.25
CA SER A 143 6.69 -17.25 -14.26
C SER A 143 7.02 -17.82 -15.64
N ILE A 144 7.88 -18.84 -15.68
CA ILE A 144 8.21 -19.53 -16.94
C ILE A 144 7.09 -20.49 -17.38
N SER A 145 6.30 -20.98 -16.43
CA SER A 145 5.17 -21.90 -16.65
C SER A 145 3.84 -21.18 -16.85
N GLY A 146 3.78 -19.89 -16.46
CA GLY A 146 2.55 -19.11 -16.37
C GLY A 146 1.76 -19.35 -15.08
N ASP A 147 2.17 -20.30 -14.24
CA ASP A 147 1.45 -20.67 -13.03
C ASP A 147 1.64 -19.66 -11.88
N PRO A 148 0.62 -19.49 -11.01
CA PRO A 148 0.72 -18.59 -9.85
C PRO A 148 1.62 -19.15 -8.74
N ILE A 149 1.94 -20.44 -8.79
CA ILE A 149 2.87 -21.09 -7.85
C ILE A 149 4.30 -20.92 -8.37
N ALA A 150 5.23 -20.55 -7.49
CA ALA A 150 6.63 -20.40 -7.87
C ALA A 150 7.21 -21.73 -8.37
N SER A 151 7.92 -21.68 -9.48
CA SER A 151 8.62 -22.82 -10.07
C SER A 151 10.08 -22.51 -10.34
N GLY A 152 10.93 -23.54 -10.30
CA GLY A 152 12.34 -23.41 -10.65
C GLY A 152 12.52 -22.83 -12.05
N GLY A 153 13.34 -21.79 -12.17
CA GLY A 153 13.55 -21.01 -13.40
C GLY A 153 12.69 -19.76 -13.51
N ASP A 154 11.74 -19.51 -12.60
CA ASP A 154 11.04 -18.22 -12.53
C ASP A 154 12.05 -17.10 -12.22
N LEU A 155 11.86 -15.92 -12.82
CA LEU A 155 12.67 -14.74 -12.50
C LEU A 155 11.92 -13.92 -11.47
N PHE A 156 12.59 -13.43 -10.42
CA PHE A 156 11.93 -12.61 -9.41
C PHE A 156 12.82 -11.52 -8.83
N GLY A 157 12.17 -10.54 -8.21
CA GLY A 157 12.78 -9.46 -7.44
C GLY A 157 11.86 -9.07 -6.29
N GLU A 158 12.45 -8.57 -5.21
CA GLU A 158 11.74 -8.23 -3.98
C GLU A 158 12.21 -6.89 -3.42
N ILE A 159 11.29 -6.16 -2.79
CA ILE A 159 11.59 -4.98 -2.00
C ILE A 159 10.81 -5.04 -0.69
N ASP A 160 11.53 -4.88 0.41
CA ASP A 160 10.92 -4.74 1.73
C ASP A 160 10.49 -3.29 1.94
N ILE A 161 9.22 -3.12 2.28
CA ILE A 161 8.60 -1.84 2.58
C ILE A 161 8.40 -1.75 4.09
N GLU A 162 8.91 -0.66 4.67
CA GLU A 162 8.66 -0.29 6.06
C GLU A 162 7.95 1.07 6.10
N GLY A 163 6.92 1.17 6.94
CA GLY A 163 6.14 2.38 7.11
C GLY A 163 4.97 2.51 6.13
N TYR A 164 4.17 3.54 6.36
CA TYR A 164 2.96 3.80 5.59
C TYR A 164 3.33 4.53 4.27
N ILE A 165 3.02 3.92 3.13
CA ILE A 165 3.06 4.59 1.81
C ILE A 165 1.85 5.52 1.77
N SER A 166 2.05 6.80 2.07
CA SER A 166 0.97 7.78 2.07
C SER A 166 0.49 8.13 0.67
N GLU A 167 -0.82 8.34 0.54
CA GLU A 167 -1.44 9.05 -0.59
C GLU A 167 -0.57 10.25 -1.00
N GLY A 168 -0.06 10.21 -2.24
CA GLY A 168 0.80 11.26 -2.81
C GLY A 168 2.23 10.86 -3.12
N GLN A 169 2.66 9.61 -2.88
CA GLN A 169 3.91 9.11 -3.45
C GLN A 169 3.74 8.87 -4.97
N LEU A 170 3.74 9.97 -5.73
CA LEU A 170 3.63 10.00 -7.20
C LEU A 170 4.84 9.37 -7.90
N THR A 171 5.89 9.04 -7.17
CA THR A 171 7.09 8.38 -7.70
C THR A 171 6.90 6.86 -7.65
N PRO A 172 6.93 6.17 -8.80
CA PRO A 172 6.92 4.72 -8.83
C PRO A 172 8.06 4.12 -8.00
N LEU A 173 7.77 3.07 -7.25
CA LEU A 173 8.80 2.23 -6.65
C LEU A 173 9.49 1.46 -7.77
N ILE A 174 10.82 1.53 -7.83
CA ILE A 174 11.59 0.71 -8.76
C ILE A 174 11.81 -0.65 -8.10
N LEU A 175 11.24 -1.70 -8.69
CA LEU A 175 11.45 -3.08 -8.27
C LEU A 175 12.28 -3.77 -9.35
N VAL A 176 13.48 -4.21 -8.98
CA VAL A 176 14.44 -4.85 -9.89
C VAL A 176 14.33 -6.37 -9.75
N ILE A 177 14.03 -7.06 -10.85
CA ILE A 177 14.11 -8.51 -10.98
C ILE A 177 15.58 -8.88 -11.18
N ASP A 178 16.17 -9.51 -10.16
CA ASP A 178 17.60 -9.79 -10.07
C ASP A 178 17.93 -11.24 -9.65
N GLN A 179 16.91 -12.06 -9.41
CA GLN A 179 17.07 -13.43 -8.94
C GLN A 179 16.34 -14.45 -9.82
N ILE A 180 16.83 -15.69 -9.76
CA ILE A 180 16.20 -16.87 -10.36
C ILE A 180 15.74 -17.76 -9.22
N PHE A 181 14.48 -18.18 -9.25
CA PHE A 181 13.92 -19.12 -8.30
C PHE A 181 14.48 -20.52 -8.56
N GLU A 182 14.98 -21.18 -7.52
CA GLU A 182 15.57 -22.54 -7.60
C GLU A 182 14.52 -23.66 -7.51
#